data_AF-A0A2J4PSP9-F1
#
_entry.id   AF-A0A2J4PSP9-F1
#
_cell.length_a   1.000
_cell.length_b   1.000
_cell.length_c   1.000
_cell.angle_alpha   90.00
_cell.angle_beta   90.00
_cell.angle_gamma   90.00
#
_symmetry.space_group_name_H-M   'P 1'
#
loop_
_entity.id
_entity.type
_entity.pdbx_description
1 polymer ?
#
loop_
_entity_poly.entity_id
_entity_poly.type
_entity_poly.pdbx_seq_one_letter_code
_entity_poly.pdbx_strand_id
1 'polypeptide(L)'
;MNKLNYSLKYVEYLFRKCRGMMTSDLYFHTAKLNKASQTFVNLKKPITLSEKICHRLVYDRNALYTLLADKLAVREYVRTRTQLVQVIPLIGVYHRAEDIDFSKLPAKFVLKCNHDCGSTVICTD
;
A
#
# COMPACT_ATOMS: atom_id res chain seq x y z
N MET A 1 8.76 13.05 -23.16
CA MET A 1 8.18 14.12 -22.31
C MET A 1 9.08 15.35 -22.42
N ASN A 2 8.57 16.50 -22.87
CA ASN A 2 9.42 17.67 -23.14
C ASN A 2 9.95 18.29 -21.84
N LYS A 3 11.15 18.88 -21.89
CA LYS A 3 11.86 19.45 -20.71
C LYS A 3 11.01 20.46 -19.92
N LEU A 4 10.19 21.23 -20.62
CA LEU A 4 9.24 22.17 -20.01
C LEU A 4 8.14 21.44 -19.21
N ASN A 5 7.54 20.40 -19.79
CA ASN A 5 6.51 19.57 -19.13
C ASN A 5 7.09 18.85 -17.91
N TYR A 6 8.32 18.35 -18.00
CA TYR A 6 9.02 17.77 -16.86
C TYR A 6 9.16 18.78 -15.73
N SER A 7 9.64 19.99 -16.05
CA SER A 7 9.84 21.06 -15.07
C SER A 7 8.53 21.48 -14.40
N LEU A 8 7.45 21.65 -15.18
CA LEU A 8 6.11 21.95 -14.65
C LEU A 8 5.60 20.85 -13.71
N LYS A 9 5.75 19.57 -14.11
CA LYS A 9 5.33 18.43 -13.27
C LYS A 9 6.17 18.33 -11.99
N TYR A 10 7.45 18.64 -12.07
CA TYR A 10 8.32 18.68 -10.91
C TYR A 10 7.91 19.78 -9.93
N VAL A 11 7.60 20.98 -10.43
CA VAL A 11 7.07 22.08 -9.61
C VAL A 11 5.72 21.69 -8.98
N GLU A 12 4.80 21.09 -9.74
CA GLU A 12 3.54 20.56 -9.23
C GLU A 12 3.76 19.55 -8.09
N TYR A 13 4.72 18.63 -8.25
CA TYR A 13 5.11 17.68 -7.22
C TYR A 13 5.63 18.38 -5.95
N LEU A 14 6.49 19.39 -6.09
CA LEU A 14 6.99 20.17 -4.95
C LEU A 14 5.86 20.87 -4.21
N PHE A 15 4.91 21.49 -4.91
CA PHE A 15 3.71 22.07 -4.27
C PHE A 15 2.89 21.02 -3.52
N ARG A 16 2.68 19.83 -4.11
CA ARG A 16 1.99 18.72 -3.42
C ARG A 16 2.73 18.28 -2.17
N LYS A 17 4.06 18.21 -2.20
CA LYS A 17 4.91 17.87 -1.05
C LYS A 17 4.80 18.92 0.05
N CYS A 18 4.90 20.21 -0.29
CA CYS A 18 4.73 21.32 0.66
C CYS A 18 3.35 21.30 1.31
N ARG A 19 2.29 21.11 0.51
CA ARG A 19 0.92 20.98 1.03
C ARG A 19 0.79 19.83 2.01
N GLY A 20 1.45 18.69 1.75
CA GLY A 20 1.49 17.56 2.66
C GLY A 20 2.10 17.90 4.02
N MET A 21 3.17 18.71 4.05
CA MET A 21 3.79 19.17 5.30
C MET A 21 2.90 20.12 6.10
N MET A 22 2.05 20.90 5.43
CA MET A 22 1.14 21.85 6.07
C MET A 22 -0.19 21.23 6.52
N THR A 23 -0.52 20.03 6.04
CA THR A 23 -1.80 19.37 6.32
C THR A 23 -1.60 18.29 7.36
N SER A 24 -2.29 18.36 8.50
CA SER A 24 -2.22 17.27 9.48
C SER A 24 -2.91 16.01 8.96
N ASP A 25 -2.38 14.84 9.32
CA ASP A 25 -2.97 13.55 8.99
C ASP A 25 -4.43 13.46 9.47
N LEU A 26 -4.72 14.01 10.65
CA LEU A 26 -6.08 14.08 11.20
C LEU A 26 -7.01 14.83 10.24
N TYR A 27 -6.65 16.05 9.82
CA TYR A 27 -7.47 16.83 8.90
C TYR A 27 -7.61 16.11 7.55
N PHE A 28 -6.51 15.59 7.00
CA PHE A 28 -6.53 14.91 5.70
C PHE A 28 -7.47 13.71 5.69
N HIS A 29 -7.37 12.83 6.69
CA HIS A 29 -8.21 11.63 6.79
C HIS A 29 -9.67 11.99 7.10
N THR A 30 -9.93 12.94 8.01
CA THR A 30 -11.29 13.41 8.31
C THR A 30 -11.96 14.02 7.08
N ALA A 31 -11.30 14.94 6.38
CA ALA A 31 -11.87 15.60 5.20
C ALA A 31 -12.15 14.60 4.06
N LYS A 32 -11.23 13.65 3.82
CA LYS A 32 -11.41 12.61 2.82
C LYS A 32 -12.57 11.68 3.16
N LEU A 33 -12.69 11.29 4.43
CA LEU A 33 -13.77 10.41 4.86
C LEU A 33 -15.13 11.13 4.83
N ASN A 34 -15.22 12.38 5.31
CA ASN A 34 -16.43 13.20 5.22
C ASN A 34 -16.96 13.29 3.78
N LYS A 35 -16.06 13.50 2.81
CA LYS A 35 -16.44 13.58 1.40
C LYS A 35 -16.99 12.24 0.88
N ALA A 36 -16.41 11.13 1.31
CA ALA A 36 -16.80 9.79 0.86
C ALA A 36 -18.10 9.31 1.54
N SER A 37 -18.29 9.59 2.82
CA SER A 37 -19.47 9.18 3.59
C SER A 37 -20.63 10.17 3.52
N GLN A 38 -20.39 11.41 3.05
CA GLN A 38 -21.33 12.52 3.09
C GLN A 38 -21.83 12.86 4.51
N THR A 39 -21.06 12.51 5.53
CA THR A 39 -21.37 12.74 6.95
C THR A 39 -20.22 13.46 7.65
N PHE A 40 -20.50 14.01 8.83
CA PHE A 40 -19.46 14.55 9.69
C PHE A 40 -18.88 13.44 10.57
N VAL A 41 -17.60 13.09 10.36
CA VAL A 41 -16.92 12.02 11.08
C VAL A 41 -16.12 12.52 12.25
N ASN A 42 -16.14 11.76 13.35
CA ASN A 42 -15.33 12.02 14.53
C ASN A 42 -14.27 10.94 14.71
N LEU A 43 -13.06 11.17 14.19
CA LEU A 43 -11.97 10.21 14.33
C LEU A 43 -11.46 10.08 15.77
N LYS A 44 -11.82 10.95 16.73
CA LYS A 44 -11.46 10.75 18.14
C LYS A 44 -12.36 9.73 18.84
N LYS A 45 -13.59 9.55 18.36
CA LYS A 45 -14.57 8.59 18.88
C LYS A 45 -15.19 7.81 17.71
N PRO A 46 -14.42 6.92 17.06
CA PRO A 46 -14.84 6.26 15.83
C PRO A 46 -15.91 5.20 16.10
N ILE A 47 -16.99 5.21 15.31
CA ILE A 47 -18.12 4.28 15.43
C ILE A 47 -18.07 3.27 14.26
N THR A 48 -18.00 3.78 13.04
CA THR A 48 -18.03 2.95 11.83
C THR A 48 -16.70 2.25 11.57
N LEU A 49 -16.70 1.19 10.75
CA LEU A 49 -15.46 0.53 10.34
C LEU A 49 -14.47 1.49 9.69
N SER A 50 -14.95 2.34 8.77
CA SER A 50 -14.11 3.32 8.07
C SER A 50 -13.52 4.35 9.04
N GLU A 51 -14.29 4.83 10.00
CA GLU A 51 -13.78 5.73 11.05
C GLU A 51 -12.72 5.04 11.91
N LYS A 52 -12.92 3.76 12.28
CA LYS A 52 -11.95 2.98 13.07
C LYS A 52 -10.64 2.76 12.29
N ILE A 53 -10.72 2.52 10.99
CA ILE A 53 -9.54 2.41 10.12
C ILE A 53 -8.81 3.76 10.07
N CYS A 54 -9.50 4.86 9.78
CA CYS A 54 -8.87 6.19 9.75
C CYS A 54 -8.33 6.62 11.12
N HIS A 55 -9.01 6.29 12.22
CA HIS A 55 -8.51 6.51 13.57
C HIS A 55 -7.14 5.84 13.77
N ARG A 56 -7.02 4.56 13.38
CA ARG A 56 -5.75 3.84 13.45
C ARG A 56 -4.66 4.50 12.61
N LEU A 57 -4.97 4.93 11.38
CA LEU A 57 -4.00 5.59 10.51
C LEU A 57 -3.42 6.89 11.14
N VAL A 58 -4.24 7.61 11.91
CA VAL A 58 -3.84 8.87 12.55
C VAL A 58 -3.12 8.64 13.87
N TYR A 59 -3.66 7.78 14.74
CA TYR A 59 -3.26 7.69 16.15
C TYR A 59 -2.43 6.45 16.50
N ASP A 60 -2.46 5.40 15.68
CA ASP A 60 -1.82 4.12 16.00
C ASP A 60 -0.66 3.84 15.05
N ARG A 61 0.56 4.11 15.52
CA ARG A 61 1.82 3.94 14.78
C ARG A 61 2.50 2.61 15.11
N ASN A 62 1.73 1.52 15.12
CA ASN A 62 2.27 0.18 15.41
C ASN A 62 3.03 -0.40 14.21
N ALA A 63 4.30 -0.76 14.41
CA ALA A 63 5.17 -1.39 13.41
C ALA A 63 4.64 -2.73 12.90
N LEU A 64 3.77 -3.41 13.67
CA LEU A 64 3.08 -4.62 13.24
C LEU A 64 2.32 -4.41 11.93
N TYR A 65 1.74 -3.23 11.70
CA TYR A 65 0.98 -2.98 10.48
C TYR A 65 1.88 -2.95 9.23
N THR A 66 3.10 -2.44 9.36
CA THR A 66 4.09 -2.49 8.27
C THR A 66 4.47 -3.94 7.96
N LEU A 67 4.71 -4.75 9.00
CA LEU A 67 4.99 -6.18 8.83
C LEU A 67 3.84 -6.91 8.13
N LEU A 68 2.59 -6.64 8.52
CA LEU A 68 1.41 -7.27 7.94
C LEU A 68 1.11 -6.81 6.51
N ALA A 69 1.51 -5.59 6.14
CA ALA A 69 1.34 -5.07 4.78
C ALA A 69 2.40 -5.58 3.79
N ASP A 70 3.57 -5.98 4.29
CA ASP A 70 4.66 -6.54 3.50
C ASP A 70 4.32 -7.98 3.05
N LYS A 71 4.14 -8.20 1.74
CA LYS A 71 3.70 -9.48 1.17
C LYS A 71 4.74 -10.60 1.32
N LEU A 72 6.00 -10.28 1.59
CA LEU A 72 7.04 -11.26 1.88
C LEU A 72 7.12 -11.54 3.39
N ALA A 73 7.23 -10.50 4.21
CA ALA A 73 7.43 -10.65 5.65
C ALA A 73 6.21 -11.25 6.36
N VAL A 74 4.99 -10.94 5.89
CA VAL A 74 3.74 -11.49 6.46
C VAL A 74 3.68 -13.02 6.37
N ARG A 75 4.41 -13.63 5.43
CA ARG A 75 4.38 -15.09 5.20
C ARG A 75 4.94 -15.85 6.39
N GLU A 76 6.05 -15.38 6.95
CA GLU A 76 6.64 -15.99 8.15
C GLU A 76 5.78 -15.70 9.39
N TYR A 77 5.21 -14.50 9.46
CA TYR A 77 4.25 -14.16 10.51
C TYR A 77 3.05 -15.13 10.52
N VAL A 78 2.49 -15.48 9.35
CA VAL A 78 1.37 -16.44 9.28
C VAL A 78 1.83 -17.85 9.66
N ARG A 79 2.97 -18.34 9.13
CA ARG A 79 3.50 -19.67 9.42
C ARG A 79 3.73 -19.92 10.91
N THR A 80 4.21 -18.91 11.64
CA THR A 80 4.51 -19.02 13.08
C THR A 80 3.27 -18.91 13.97
N ARG A 81 2.15 -18.38 13.45
CA ARG A 81 0.93 -18.10 14.23
C ARG A 81 -0.16 -19.14 14.07
N THR A 82 -0.22 -19.84 12.94
CA THR A 82 -1.27 -20.84 12.69
C THR A 82 -0.82 -21.90 11.71
N GLN A 83 -1.30 -23.13 11.91
CA GLN A 83 -1.17 -24.24 10.95
C GLN A 83 -2.42 -24.40 10.07
N LEU A 84 -3.48 -23.62 10.34
CA LEU A 84 -4.75 -23.72 9.61
C LEU A 84 -4.70 -23.12 8.20
N VAL A 85 -3.69 -22.30 7.92
CA VAL A 85 -3.52 -21.63 6.62
C VAL A 85 -2.14 -21.95 6.07
N GLN A 86 -2.11 -22.56 4.88
CA GLN A 86 -0.87 -22.79 4.16
C GLN A 86 -0.54 -21.59 3.28
N VAL A 87 0.66 -21.04 3.42
CA VAL A 87 1.13 -19.96 2.56
C VAL A 87 1.56 -20.53 1.22
N ILE A 88 1.00 -20.01 0.12
CA ILE A 88 1.31 -20.46 -1.26
C ILE A 88 2.82 -20.38 -1.55
N PRO A 89 3.44 -21.35 -2.26
CA PRO A 89 4.86 -21.29 -2.60
C PRO A 89 5.26 -20.01 -3.36
N LEU A 90 6.46 -19.50 -3.10
CA LEU A 90 7.05 -18.44 -3.93
C LEU A 90 7.84 -19.09 -5.06
N ILE A 91 7.60 -18.64 -6.30
CA ILE A 91 8.40 -19.05 -7.46
C ILE A 91 9.76 -18.35 -7.43
N GLY A 92 9.77 -17.06 -7.08
CA GLY A 92 10.99 -16.26 -6.96
C GLY A 92 10.73 -14.91 -6.28
N VAL A 93 11.80 -14.28 -5.82
CA VAL A 93 11.82 -12.92 -5.28
C VAL A 93 12.93 -12.18 -5.99
N TYR A 94 12.61 -11.01 -6.54
CA TYR A 94 13.53 -10.24 -7.37
C TYR A 94 13.56 -8.79 -6.89
N HIS A 95 14.76 -8.20 -6.88
CA HIS A 95 14.93 -6.79 -6.52
C HIS A 95 14.90 -5.87 -7.73
N ARG A 96 15.27 -6.39 -8.90
CA ARG A 96 15.24 -5.67 -10.18
C ARG A 96 14.49 -6.50 -11.21
N ALA A 97 13.91 -5.81 -12.20
CA ALA A 97 13.22 -6.47 -13.29
C ALA A 97 14.18 -7.31 -14.16
N GLU A 98 15.42 -6.85 -14.29
CA GLU A 98 16.45 -7.54 -15.07
C GLU A 98 16.94 -8.85 -14.44
N ASP A 99 16.70 -9.05 -13.14
CA ASP A 99 17.08 -10.29 -12.43
C ASP A 99 16.12 -11.46 -12.74
N ILE A 100 15.02 -11.18 -13.44
CA ILE A 100 13.97 -12.16 -13.74
C ILE A 100 14.37 -12.99 -14.97
N ASP A 101 14.69 -14.25 -14.73
CA ASP A 101 14.88 -15.24 -15.79
C ASP A 101 13.53 -15.84 -16.21
N PHE A 102 12.92 -15.26 -17.25
CA PHE A 102 11.61 -15.68 -17.76
C PHE A 102 11.59 -17.14 -18.24
N SER A 103 12.74 -17.72 -18.62
CA SER A 103 12.80 -19.13 -19.05
C SER A 103 12.56 -20.13 -17.92
N LYS A 104 12.73 -19.69 -16.65
CA LYS A 104 12.51 -20.50 -15.46
C LYS A 104 11.11 -20.33 -14.85
N LEU A 105 10.33 -19.37 -15.34
CA LEU A 105 8.97 -19.16 -14.85
C LEU A 105 8.04 -20.24 -15.42
N PRO A 106 7.06 -20.73 -14.65
CA PRO A 106 6.03 -21.61 -15.20
C PRO A 106 5.16 -20.85 -16.20
N ALA A 107 4.38 -21.56 -17.01
CA ALA A 107 3.39 -20.95 -17.91
C ALA A 107 2.48 -19.95 -17.16
N LYS A 108 1.88 -20.41 -16.06
CA LYS A 108 0.94 -19.58 -15.28
C LYS A 108 1.56 -19.13 -13.96
N PHE A 109 1.62 -17.81 -13.77
CA PHE A 109 2.12 -17.22 -12.53
C PHE A 109 1.48 -15.84 -12.26
N VAL A 110 1.67 -15.36 -11.04
CA VAL A 110 1.26 -14.02 -10.63
C VAL A 110 2.49 -13.26 -10.15
N LEU A 111 2.78 -12.12 -10.77
CA LEU A 111 3.87 -11.24 -10.40
C LEU A 111 3.31 -10.01 -9.69
N LYS A 112 3.87 -9.70 -8.51
CA LYS A 112 3.43 -8.60 -7.65
C LYS A 112 4.63 -7.88 -7.07
N CYS A 113 4.54 -6.56 -6.98
CA CYS A 113 5.45 -5.78 -6.16
C CYS A 113 5.13 -6.00 -4.68
N ASN A 114 6.17 -6.02 -3.84
CA ASN A 114 5.99 -6.24 -2.40
C ASN A 114 5.28 -5.05 -1.72
N HIS A 115 5.68 -3.82 -2.08
CA HIS A 115 5.37 -2.59 -1.36
C HIS A 115 4.08 -1.87 -1.81
N ASP A 116 3.43 -2.33 -2.87
CA ASP A 116 2.31 -1.60 -3.49
C ASP A 116 0.95 -2.29 -3.34
N CYS A 117 -0.07 -1.72 -3.98
CA CYS A 117 -1.36 -2.35 -4.17
C CYS A 117 -1.87 -2.10 -5.59
N GLY A 118 -2.61 -3.05 -6.15
CA GLY A 118 -3.25 -2.91 -7.47
C GLY A 118 -2.36 -3.24 -8.67
N SER A 119 -1.03 -3.11 -8.57
CA SER A 119 -0.10 -3.43 -9.66
C SER A 119 0.26 -4.92 -9.71
N THR A 120 -0.76 -5.75 -9.94
CA THR A 120 -0.59 -7.21 -10.12
C THR A 120 -0.61 -7.57 -11.59
N VAL A 121 0.38 -8.35 -12.02
CA VAL A 121 0.39 -8.98 -13.36
C VAL A 121 0.00 -10.45 -13.19
N ILE A 122 -0.98 -10.90 -13.96
CA ILE A 122 -1.42 -12.29 -14.00
C ILE A 122 -1.03 -12.83 -15.38
N CYS A 123 -0.13 -13.82 -15.41
CA CYS A 123 0.23 -14.54 -16.62
C CYS A 123 -0.60 -15.84 -16.68
N THR A 124 -1.38 -15.98 -17.75
CA THR A 124 -2.33 -17.09 -17.95
C THR A 124 -1.90 -18.12 -18.98
N ASP A 125 -0.76 -17.87 -19.64
CA ASP A 125 -0.37 -18.50 -20.91
C ASP A 125 0.75 -19.52 -20.70
#